data_AF-A0A7Y7BH53-F1
#
_entry.id   AF-A0A7Y7BH53-F1
#
_cell.length_a   1.000
_cell.length_b   1.000
_cell.length_c   1.000
_cell.angle_alpha   90.00
_cell.angle_beta   90.00
_cell.angle_gamma   90.00
#
_symmetry.space_group_name_H-M   'P 1'
#
loop_
_entity.id
_entity.type
_entity.pdbx_description
1 polymer ?
#
loop_
_entity_poly.entity_id
_entity_poly.type
_entity_poly.pdbx_seq_one_letter_code
_entity_poly.pdbx_strand_id
1 'polypeptide(L)'
;MHIKSVITTLLFFVFSISYAQQPSGTWVMAHIKAKQPVLSATLEQGELVFDKGLPFDSSVVYTPGLMVVQYEANQTAKSYSWDGNENWTWQLLEDSLLMFGKKDTLFGTYSPNAILVSSTVDPVPTEYTFLKVDDKLELEHLKPGTKTNLKIDDHPFDKLELTFEQDTVLTGPNEIEGLEMYLTTIGPLQVIEYSFDKPLEKVELGIIYLFRERRRKYKGLFYPVVDDFRKPSSKELEISIK
;
A
#
# COMPACT_ATOMS: atom_id res chain seq x y z
N MET A 1 28.45 -18.54 67.74
CA MET A 1 27.15 -19.08 67.27
C MET A 1 26.34 -17.92 66.72
N HIS A 2 25.91 -18.05 65.46
CA HIS A 2 24.97 -17.19 64.71
C HIS A 2 25.37 -15.78 64.25
N ILE A 3 25.92 -15.78 63.04
CA ILE A 3 25.74 -14.80 61.96
C ILE A 3 24.24 -14.51 61.76
N LYS A 4 23.86 -13.23 61.66
CA LYS A 4 22.62 -12.81 61.00
C LYS A 4 22.92 -11.68 60.02
N SER A 5 23.30 -12.09 58.81
CA SER A 5 23.21 -11.23 57.62
C SER A 5 21.74 -11.04 57.28
N VAL A 6 21.26 -9.81 57.37
CA VAL A 6 19.97 -9.41 56.78
C VAL A 6 20.24 -9.16 55.30
N ILE A 7 19.90 -10.13 54.46
CA ILE A 7 19.88 -9.97 53.01
C ILE A 7 18.53 -9.34 52.67
N THR A 8 18.53 -8.04 52.40
CA THR A 8 17.38 -7.34 51.84
C THR A 8 17.37 -7.59 50.34
N THR A 9 16.59 -8.57 49.90
CA THR A 9 16.38 -8.86 48.47
C THR A 9 15.54 -7.72 47.85
N LEU A 10 16.20 -6.78 47.20
CA LEU A 10 15.54 -5.75 46.40
C LEU A 10 15.06 -6.40 45.09
N LEU A 11 13.78 -6.77 45.06
CA LEU A 11 13.11 -7.32 43.88
C LEU A 11 12.90 -6.17 42.88
N PHE A 12 13.88 -5.94 41.99
CA PHE A 12 13.67 -5.10 40.81
C PHE A 12 12.70 -5.85 39.88
N PHE A 13 11.41 -5.56 40.01
CA PHE A 13 10.44 -5.79 38.94
C PHE A 13 10.83 -4.89 37.78
N VAL A 14 11.68 -5.40 36.88
CA VAL A 14 11.85 -4.83 35.55
C VAL A 14 10.54 -5.11 34.82
N PHE A 15 9.57 -4.20 34.97
CA PHE A 15 8.47 -4.11 34.04
C PHE A 15 9.09 -3.76 32.69
N SER A 16 9.31 -4.77 31.85
CA SER A 16 9.45 -4.58 30.41
C SER A 16 8.13 -4.01 29.92
N ILE A 17 7.98 -2.68 30.01
CA ILE A 17 6.98 -1.95 29.25
C ILE A 17 7.43 -2.15 27.80
N SER A 18 6.92 -3.20 27.16
CA SER A 18 6.93 -3.31 25.71
C SER A 18 6.13 -2.12 25.22
N TYR A 19 6.81 -0.99 24.98
CA TYR A 19 6.23 0.10 24.23
C TYR A 19 5.84 -0.50 22.88
N ALA A 20 4.55 -0.68 22.65
CA ALA A 20 4.03 -0.99 21.33
C ALA A 20 4.64 0.04 20.38
N GLN A 21 5.41 -0.43 19.40
CA GLN A 21 6.10 0.45 18.47
C GLN A 21 5.04 1.30 17.79
N GLN A 22 5.20 2.62 17.81
CA GLN A 22 4.21 3.51 17.23
C GLN A 22 4.37 3.59 15.71
N PRO A 23 3.28 3.76 14.94
CA PRO A 23 3.36 4.08 13.53
C PRO A 23 4.24 5.31 13.32
N SER A 24 5.18 5.19 12.38
CA SER A 24 6.14 6.24 12.05
C SER A 24 6.60 6.07 10.61
N GLY A 25 7.05 7.17 10.01
CA GLY A 25 7.58 7.19 8.65
C GLY A 25 6.50 7.09 7.58
N THR A 26 6.93 6.67 6.39
CA THR A 26 6.08 6.60 5.20
C THR A 26 5.57 5.18 4.98
N TRP A 27 4.30 5.05 4.61
CA TRP A 27 3.62 3.79 4.34
C TRP A 27 2.90 3.87 3.00
N VAL A 28 3.06 2.86 2.15
CA VAL A 28 2.40 2.77 0.84
C VAL A 28 1.26 1.77 0.90
N MET A 29 0.14 2.06 0.24
CA MET A 29 -0.94 1.10 0.08
C MET A 29 -0.51 0.06 -0.95
N ALA A 30 -0.31 -1.17 -0.48
CA ALA A 30 0.14 -2.27 -1.31
C ALA A 30 -0.99 -2.76 -2.21
N HIS A 31 -2.14 -3.08 -1.60
CA HIS A 31 -3.31 -3.56 -2.32
C HIS A 31 -4.57 -3.31 -1.49
N ILE A 32 -5.69 -3.33 -2.19
CA ILE A 32 -7.02 -3.31 -1.61
C ILE A 32 -7.59 -4.71 -1.76
N LYS A 33 -8.19 -5.22 -0.69
CA LYS A 33 -8.87 -6.51 -0.67
C LYS A 33 -10.36 -6.26 -0.50
N ALA A 34 -11.14 -6.55 -1.53
CA ALA A 34 -12.59 -6.43 -1.50
C ALA A 34 -13.23 -7.81 -1.47
N LYS A 35 -14.21 -8.00 -0.60
CA LYS A 35 -15.12 -9.16 -0.70
C LYS A 35 -16.19 -8.84 -1.73
N GLN A 36 -16.38 -9.72 -2.71
CA GLN A 36 -17.52 -9.57 -3.60
C GLN A 36 -18.83 -9.68 -2.79
N PRO A 37 -19.85 -8.87 -3.11
CA PRO A 37 -21.14 -8.95 -2.45
C PRO A 37 -21.75 -10.34 -2.73
N VAL A 38 -22.16 -11.03 -1.67
CA VAL A 38 -22.63 -12.42 -1.75
C VAL A 38 -24.11 -12.53 -2.16
N LEU A 39 -24.86 -11.42 -2.25
CA LEU A 39 -26.30 -11.46 -2.52
C LEU A 39 -26.76 -10.26 -3.35
N SER A 40 -27.44 -10.54 -4.46
CA SER A 40 -28.24 -9.57 -5.22
C SER A 40 -29.69 -9.67 -4.76
N ALA A 41 -30.23 -8.61 -4.15
CA ALA A 41 -31.67 -8.49 -3.96
C ALA A 41 -32.24 -7.70 -5.14
N THR A 42 -33.25 -8.23 -5.81
CA THR A 42 -33.98 -7.52 -6.87
C THR A 42 -35.26 -6.93 -6.30
N LEU A 43 -35.66 -5.77 -6.82
CA LEU A 43 -36.95 -5.19 -6.48
C LEU A 43 -38.00 -5.75 -7.43
N GLU A 44 -38.80 -6.70 -6.97
CA GLU A 44 -39.89 -7.30 -7.74
C GLU A 44 -41.21 -6.87 -7.12
N GLN A 45 -42.06 -6.20 -7.90
CA GLN A 45 -43.40 -5.75 -7.47
C GLN A 45 -43.42 -4.90 -6.18
N GLY A 46 -42.33 -4.18 -5.90
CA GLY A 46 -42.22 -3.34 -4.71
C GLY A 46 -41.77 -4.08 -3.44
N GLU A 47 -41.45 -5.37 -3.54
CA GLU A 47 -40.87 -6.17 -2.46
C GLU A 47 -39.40 -6.50 -2.77
N LEU A 48 -38.58 -6.53 -1.72
CA LEU A 48 -37.20 -7.02 -1.79
C LEU A 48 -37.25 -8.55 -1.90
N VAL A 49 -36.93 -9.08 -3.07
CA VAL A 49 -36.82 -10.52 -3.30
C VAL A 49 -35.33 -10.88 -3.35
N PHE A 50 -34.92 -11.79 -2.45
CA PHE A 50 -33.59 -12.38 -2.52
C PHE A 50 -33.52 -13.31 -3.73
N ASP A 51 -32.51 -13.13 -4.58
CA ASP A 51 -32.24 -14.06 -5.67
C ASP A 51 -32.03 -15.48 -5.12
N LYS A 52 -32.76 -16.46 -5.67
CA LYS A 52 -32.71 -17.88 -5.29
C LYS A 52 -31.62 -18.65 -6.05
N GLY A 53 -30.86 -17.98 -6.90
CA GLY A 53 -29.66 -18.53 -7.52
C GLY A 53 -28.65 -19.03 -6.49
N LEU A 54 -27.74 -19.91 -6.92
CA LEU A 54 -26.56 -20.23 -6.11
C LEU A 54 -25.85 -18.91 -5.77
N PRO A 55 -25.42 -18.69 -4.51
CA PRO A 55 -24.68 -17.48 -4.16
C PRO A 55 -23.50 -17.32 -5.11
N PHE A 56 -23.32 -16.10 -5.65
CA PHE A 56 -22.11 -15.77 -6.37
C PHE A 56 -20.92 -16.04 -5.45
N ASP A 57 -19.86 -16.60 -6.04
CA ASP A 57 -18.63 -16.95 -5.33
C ASP A 57 -18.20 -15.77 -4.45
N SER A 58 -18.00 -16.03 -3.15
CA SER A 58 -17.49 -15.03 -2.20
C SER A 58 -15.99 -14.81 -2.43
N SER A 59 -15.61 -14.67 -3.70
CA SER A 59 -14.24 -14.54 -4.14
C SER A 59 -13.68 -13.23 -3.63
N VAL A 60 -12.43 -13.27 -3.20
CA VAL A 60 -11.69 -12.10 -2.75
C VAL A 60 -11.01 -11.53 -3.98
N VAL A 61 -11.35 -10.29 -4.32
CA VAL A 61 -10.68 -9.56 -5.40
C VAL A 61 -9.63 -8.65 -4.79
N TYR A 62 -8.46 -8.62 -5.42
CA TYR A 62 -7.41 -7.68 -5.12
C TYR A 62 -7.39 -6.58 -6.17
N THR A 63 -7.20 -5.33 -5.76
CA THR A 63 -6.94 -4.22 -6.68
C THR A 63 -5.70 -3.44 -6.23
N PRO A 64 -4.99 -2.78 -7.17
CA PRO A 64 -3.85 -1.96 -6.81
C PRO A 64 -4.25 -0.83 -5.85
N GLY A 65 -3.46 -0.63 -4.80
CA GLY A 65 -3.64 0.51 -3.91
C GLY A 65 -2.92 1.74 -4.44
N LEU A 66 -3.59 2.90 -4.42
CA LEU A 66 -2.99 4.21 -4.73
C LEU A 66 -3.19 5.17 -3.57
N MET A 67 -2.34 5.03 -2.54
CA MET A 67 -2.30 5.94 -1.41
C MET A 67 -0.97 5.83 -0.67
N VAL A 68 -0.48 6.95 -0.14
CA VAL A 68 0.64 6.99 0.81
C VAL A 68 0.18 7.66 2.10
N VAL A 69 0.61 7.14 3.24
CA VAL A 69 0.39 7.74 4.56
C VAL A 69 1.74 8.07 5.17
N GLN A 70 1.92 9.32 5.60
CA GLN A 70 3.07 9.79 6.36
C GLN A 70 2.65 10.01 7.80
N TYR A 71 3.21 9.21 8.72
CA TYR A 71 3.00 9.38 10.15
C TYR A 71 3.97 10.40 10.73
N GLU A 72 3.43 11.35 11.48
CA GLU A 72 4.13 12.49 12.07
C GLU A 72 4.13 12.40 13.60
N ALA A 73 4.83 13.33 14.24
CA ALA A 73 4.82 13.46 15.70
C ALA A 73 3.42 13.83 16.22
N ASN A 74 3.20 13.68 17.53
CA ASN A 74 1.95 14.08 18.20
C ASN A 74 0.68 13.38 17.66
N GLN A 75 0.81 12.12 17.25
CA GLN A 75 -0.34 11.31 16.83
C GLN A 75 -1.09 11.86 15.62
N THR A 76 -0.38 12.53 14.72
CA THR A 76 -0.92 12.96 13.43
C THR A 76 -0.36 12.13 12.29
N ALA A 77 -1.10 12.07 11.20
CA ALA A 77 -0.62 11.54 9.94
C ALA A 77 -1.26 12.31 8.78
N LYS A 78 -0.65 12.23 7.61
CA LYS A 78 -1.19 12.81 6.39
C LYS A 78 -1.17 11.78 5.28
N SER A 79 -2.31 11.60 4.61
CA SER A 79 -2.40 10.74 3.43
C SER A 79 -2.46 11.54 2.14
N TYR A 80 -1.98 10.90 1.08
CA TYR A 80 -2.01 11.38 -0.29
C TYR A 80 -2.56 10.27 -1.16
N SER A 81 -3.65 10.53 -1.87
CA SER A 81 -4.26 9.62 -2.84
C SER A 81 -4.72 10.40 -4.07
N TRP A 82 -5.28 9.69 -5.05
CA TRP A 82 -5.93 10.30 -6.20
C TRP A 82 -7.10 11.24 -5.82
N ASP A 83 -7.84 10.93 -4.74
CA ASP A 83 -8.96 11.74 -4.23
C ASP A 83 -8.50 12.94 -3.36
N GLY A 84 -7.20 13.20 -3.36
CA GLY A 84 -6.56 14.32 -2.67
C GLY A 84 -5.94 13.95 -1.33
N ASN A 85 -5.74 14.97 -0.51
CA ASN A 85 -4.98 14.86 0.73
C ASN A 85 -5.92 14.85 1.94
N GLU A 86 -5.60 14.03 2.93
CA GLU A 86 -6.34 13.98 4.19
C GLU A 86 -5.40 14.03 5.39
N ASN A 87 -5.78 14.80 6.40
CA ASN A 87 -5.08 14.84 7.68
C ASN A 87 -5.82 13.92 8.64
N TRP A 88 -5.04 13.16 9.41
CA TRP A 88 -5.52 12.15 10.33
C TRP A 88 -5.00 12.45 11.74
N THR A 89 -5.84 12.20 12.73
CA THR A 89 -5.37 11.89 14.08
C THR A 89 -5.44 10.39 14.27
N TRP A 90 -4.50 9.80 15.00
CA TRP A 90 -4.47 8.35 15.20
C TRP A 90 -4.27 7.96 16.65
N GLN A 91 -4.76 6.77 17.00
CA GLN A 91 -4.54 6.16 18.31
C GLN A 91 -4.27 4.67 18.15
N LEU A 92 -3.42 4.14 19.03
CA LEU A 92 -3.23 2.71 19.20
C LEU A 92 -3.99 2.22 20.42
N LEU A 93 -4.79 1.18 20.24
CA LEU A 93 -5.45 0.41 21.30
C LEU A 93 -4.95 -1.04 21.20
N GLU A 94 -3.98 -1.40 22.04
CA GLU A 94 -3.25 -2.66 21.92
C GLU A 94 -2.62 -2.79 20.52
N ASP A 95 -3.02 -3.79 19.73
CA ASP A 95 -2.58 -4.00 18.35
C ASP A 95 -3.54 -3.36 17.31
N SER A 96 -4.54 -2.60 17.76
CA SER A 96 -5.50 -1.93 16.89
C SER A 96 -5.12 -0.49 16.62
N LEU A 97 -5.11 -0.08 15.36
CA LEU A 97 -4.94 1.29 14.91
C LEU A 97 -6.29 1.88 14.54
N LEU A 98 -6.57 3.06 15.08
CA LEU A 98 -7.68 3.91 14.67
C LEU A 98 -7.14 5.20 14.09
N MET A 99 -7.63 5.58 12.92
CA MET A 99 -7.29 6.84 12.26
C MET A 99 -8.58 7.62 11.98
N PHE A 100 -8.64 8.85 12.46
CA PHE A 100 -9.79 9.73 12.30
C PHE A 100 -9.46 10.84 11.31
N GLY A 101 -10.14 10.80 10.16
CA GLY A 101 -10.10 11.82 9.13
C GLY A 101 -11.36 12.67 9.15
N LYS A 102 -11.44 13.59 8.19
CA LYS A 102 -12.65 14.39 7.97
C LYS A 102 -13.67 13.61 7.14
N LYS A 103 -13.20 12.83 6.17
CA LYS A 103 -14.02 12.06 5.23
C LYS A 103 -14.34 10.66 5.75
N ASP A 104 -13.43 10.05 6.50
CA ASP A 104 -13.51 8.64 6.92
C ASP A 104 -12.89 8.41 8.31
N THR A 105 -13.20 7.28 8.92
CA THR A 105 -12.46 6.67 10.02
C THR A 105 -11.95 5.30 9.58
N LEU A 106 -10.64 5.10 9.62
CA LEU A 106 -10.01 3.82 9.35
C LEU A 106 -9.75 3.07 10.66
N PHE A 107 -10.08 1.78 10.67
CA PHE A 107 -9.88 0.90 11.84
C PHE A 107 -9.27 -0.42 11.41
N GLY A 108 -8.31 -0.93 12.17
CA GLY A 108 -7.84 -2.30 11.98
C GLY A 108 -6.56 -2.60 12.75
N THR A 109 -5.74 -3.51 12.25
CA THR A 109 -4.55 -4.00 12.95
C THR A 109 -3.28 -3.27 12.53
N TYR A 110 -2.42 -2.99 13.49
CA TYR A 110 -1.08 -2.47 13.27
C TYR A 110 -0.02 -3.51 13.67
N SER A 111 1.01 -3.58 12.84
CA SER A 111 2.28 -4.22 13.15
C SER A 111 3.43 -3.35 12.61
N PRO A 112 4.68 -3.52 13.08
CA PRO A 112 5.81 -2.71 12.64
C PRO A 112 6.05 -2.68 11.12
N ASN A 113 5.60 -3.70 10.39
CA ASN A 113 5.83 -3.84 8.95
C ASN A 113 4.55 -3.75 8.10
N ALA A 114 3.38 -3.89 8.71
CA ALA A 114 2.11 -3.92 7.99
C ALA A 114 0.97 -3.28 8.80
N ILE A 115 0.15 -2.47 8.14
CA ILE A 115 -1.10 -1.92 8.64
C ILE A 115 -2.23 -2.47 7.77
N LEU A 116 -3.23 -3.07 8.39
CA LEU A 116 -4.42 -3.58 7.70
C LEU A 116 -5.61 -2.86 8.32
N VAL A 117 -6.24 -1.98 7.56
CA VAL A 117 -7.36 -1.14 8.05
C VAL A 117 -8.52 -1.19 7.08
N SER A 118 -9.73 -1.05 7.61
CA SER A 118 -10.96 -0.92 6.84
C SER A 118 -11.56 0.45 7.07
N SER A 119 -12.19 0.99 6.03
CA SER A 119 -13.09 2.14 6.14
C SER A 119 -14.32 1.76 6.97
N THR A 120 -14.84 2.73 7.71
CA THR A 120 -16.11 2.61 8.42
C THR A 120 -17.30 3.16 7.64
N VAL A 121 -17.05 3.82 6.50
CA VAL A 121 -18.08 4.38 5.60
C VAL A 121 -18.21 3.63 4.29
N ASP A 122 -17.25 2.78 3.90
CA ASP A 122 -17.36 2.02 2.66
C ASP A 122 -18.58 1.07 2.66
N PRO A 123 -19.35 1.03 1.57
CA PRO A 123 -20.56 0.21 1.47
C PRO A 123 -20.25 -1.30 1.34
N VAL A 124 -19.03 -1.63 0.95
CA VAL A 124 -18.55 -3.01 0.77
C VAL A 124 -17.40 -3.26 1.75
N PRO A 125 -17.35 -4.42 2.43
CA PRO A 125 -16.22 -4.77 3.29
C PRO A 125 -14.91 -4.77 2.51
N THR A 126 -14.11 -3.73 2.74
CA THR A 126 -12.86 -3.46 2.04
C THR A 126 -11.73 -3.33 3.05
N GLU A 127 -10.62 -4.01 2.80
CA GLU A 127 -9.42 -3.98 3.64
C GLU A 127 -8.26 -3.39 2.84
N TYR A 128 -7.71 -2.30 3.38
CA TYR A 128 -6.55 -1.60 2.86
C TYR A 128 -5.29 -2.13 3.54
N THR A 129 -4.37 -2.69 2.75
CA THR A 129 -3.08 -3.14 3.25
C THR A 129 -2.03 -2.09 2.96
N PHE A 130 -1.41 -1.54 4.00
CA PHE A 130 -0.27 -0.63 3.90
C PHE A 130 1.01 -1.30 4.40
N LEU A 131 2.11 -1.05 3.73
CA LEU A 131 3.43 -1.58 4.09
C LEU A 131 4.42 -0.44 4.31
N LYS A 132 5.29 -0.62 5.31
CA LYS A 132 6.27 0.39 5.70
C LYS A 132 7.35 0.56 4.63
N VAL A 133 7.64 1.81 4.29
CA VAL A 133 8.74 2.19 3.41
C VAL A 133 10.02 2.35 4.24
N ASP A 134 11.18 1.95 3.69
CA ASP A 134 12.48 2.18 4.33
C ASP A 134 12.69 3.69 4.58
N ASP A 135 13.05 4.07 5.81
CA ASP A 135 13.22 5.46 6.23
C ASP A 135 14.34 6.20 5.44
N LYS A 136 15.19 5.49 4.70
CA LYS A 136 16.21 6.06 3.79
C LYS A 136 15.65 6.52 2.44
N LEU A 137 14.40 6.16 2.12
CA LEU A 137 13.76 6.49 0.86
C LEU A 137 13.03 7.83 0.97
N GLU A 138 13.34 8.73 0.06
CA GLU A 138 12.80 10.09 0.05
C GLU A 138 11.72 10.25 -1.02
N LEU A 139 10.70 11.04 -0.69
CA LEU A 139 9.63 11.44 -1.62
C LEU A 139 10.14 12.57 -2.50
N GLU A 140 10.70 12.23 -3.66
CA GLU A 140 11.20 13.20 -4.62
C GLU A 140 10.87 12.76 -6.05
N HIS A 141 10.49 13.72 -6.88
CA HIS A 141 10.13 13.49 -8.27
C HIS A 141 11.37 13.27 -9.15
N LEU A 142 11.20 12.46 -10.20
CA LEU A 142 12.15 12.47 -11.32
C LEU A 142 11.96 13.74 -12.13
N LYS A 143 13.07 14.28 -12.64
CA LYS A 143 13.01 15.47 -13.49
C LYS A 143 12.45 15.11 -14.88
N PRO A 144 11.61 15.96 -15.49
CA PRO A 144 11.24 15.81 -16.89
C PRO A 144 12.47 15.73 -17.81
N GLY A 145 12.37 14.93 -18.87
CA GLY A 145 13.47 14.56 -19.76
C GLY A 145 14.41 13.47 -19.23
N THR A 146 14.16 12.91 -18.04
CA THR A 146 15.00 11.82 -17.49
C THR A 146 14.79 10.54 -18.29
N LYS A 147 15.86 10.03 -18.90
CA LYS A 147 15.89 8.74 -19.57
C LYS A 147 16.58 7.71 -18.70
N THR A 148 15.98 6.53 -18.56
CA THR A 148 16.52 5.46 -17.71
C THR A 148 16.07 4.09 -18.18
N ASN A 149 16.75 3.06 -17.68
CA ASN A 149 16.36 1.67 -17.89
C ASN A 149 15.98 1.10 -16.52
N LEU A 150 14.85 0.43 -16.48
CA LEU A 150 14.42 -0.30 -15.29
C LEU A 150 15.31 -1.52 -15.10
N LYS A 151 15.57 -1.86 -13.85
CA LYS A 151 16.18 -3.13 -13.47
C LYS A 151 15.28 -3.81 -12.45
N ILE A 152 14.86 -5.03 -12.77
CA ILE A 152 14.00 -5.81 -11.91
C ILE A 152 14.19 -7.31 -12.17
N ASP A 153 14.27 -8.08 -11.10
CA ASP A 153 14.44 -9.52 -11.21
C ASP A 153 13.11 -10.21 -11.56
N ASP A 154 13.17 -11.07 -12.58
CA ASP A 154 12.06 -11.95 -12.98
C ASP A 154 10.75 -11.18 -13.23
N HIS A 155 10.82 -10.17 -14.11
CA HIS A 155 9.69 -9.37 -14.52
C HIS A 155 9.85 -8.85 -15.96
N PRO A 156 8.76 -8.74 -16.76
CA PRO A 156 8.84 -8.21 -18.13
C PRO A 156 9.43 -6.81 -18.24
N PHE A 157 9.37 -6.03 -17.16
CA PHE A 157 9.93 -4.67 -17.12
C PHE A 157 11.46 -4.64 -17.02
N ASP A 158 12.16 -5.78 -16.89
CA ASP A 158 13.62 -5.76 -16.84
C ASP A 158 14.18 -5.16 -18.13
N LYS A 159 15.05 -4.15 -17.98
CA LYS A 159 15.66 -3.35 -19.06
C LYS A 159 14.67 -2.54 -19.90
N LEU A 160 13.41 -2.41 -19.48
CA LEU A 160 12.47 -1.50 -20.13
C LEU A 160 13.01 -0.07 -20.06
N GLU A 161 13.12 0.58 -21.22
CA GLU A 161 13.57 1.96 -21.30
C GLU A 161 12.37 2.89 -21.05
N LEU A 162 12.53 3.84 -20.13
CA LEU A 162 11.55 4.86 -19.82
C LEU A 162 12.13 6.26 -20.05
N THR A 163 11.30 7.15 -20.60
CA THR A 163 11.54 8.59 -20.61
C THR A 163 10.44 9.27 -19.80
N PHE A 164 10.84 9.89 -18.69
CA PHE A 164 9.93 10.66 -17.84
C PHE A 164 9.75 12.05 -18.44
N GLU A 165 8.52 12.39 -18.79
CA GLU A 165 8.12 13.73 -19.20
C GLU A 165 7.34 14.40 -18.06
N GLN A 166 6.84 15.62 -18.30
CA GLN A 166 6.18 16.39 -17.25
C GLN A 166 4.94 15.69 -16.67
N ASP A 167 4.05 15.19 -17.52
CA ASP A 167 2.77 14.59 -17.13
C ASP A 167 2.56 13.19 -17.75
N THR A 168 3.63 12.58 -18.25
CA THR A 168 3.56 11.24 -18.87
C THR A 168 4.90 10.51 -18.77
N VAL A 169 4.86 9.20 -18.96
CA VAL A 169 6.03 8.34 -19.11
C VAL A 169 5.97 7.66 -20.47
N LEU A 170 7.03 7.80 -21.25
CA LEU A 170 7.14 7.18 -22.56
C LEU A 170 7.99 5.91 -22.44
N THR A 171 7.52 4.83 -23.07
CA THR A 171 8.26 3.57 -23.16
C THR A 171 9.09 3.54 -24.45
N GLY A 172 10.30 2.99 -24.36
CA GLY A 172 11.07 2.62 -25.55
C GLY A 172 10.45 1.41 -26.28
N PRO A 173 10.98 1.05 -27.45
CA PRO A 173 10.59 -0.18 -28.14
C PRO A 173 10.67 -1.39 -27.22
N ASN A 174 9.60 -2.16 -27.12
CA ASN A 174 9.49 -3.33 -26.25
C ASN A 174 8.52 -4.37 -26.86
N GLU A 175 8.54 -5.58 -26.31
CA GLU A 175 7.72 -6.72 -26.77
C GLU A 175 6.62 -7.07 -25.76
N ILE A 176 6.29 -6.16 -24.83
CA ILE A 176 5.30 -6.39 -23.79
C ILE A 176 3.92 -6.08 -24.38
N GLU A 177 3.16 -7.14 -24.65
CA GLU A 177 1.81 -7.05 -25.21
C GLU A 177 0.86 -6.27 -24.27
N GLY A 178 0.07 -5.36 -24.85
CA GLY A 178 -0.90 -4.57 -24.10
C GLY A 178 -0.32 -3.60 -23.07
N LEU A 179 1.00 -3.31 -23.11
CA LEU A 179 1.62 -2.44 -22.11
C LEU A 179 1.08 -1.01 -22.17
N GLU A 180 0.43 -0.59 -21.09
CA GLU A 180 0.07 0.80 -20.81
C GLU A 180 0.79 1.27 -19.55
N MET A 181 1.29 2.51 -19.58
CA MET A 181 1.91 3.16 -18.44
C MET A 181 1.46 4.62 -18.37
N TYR A 182 1.03 5.04 -17.19
CA TYR A 182 0.58 6.40 -16.91
C TYR A 182 1.33 6.97 -15.73
N LEU A 183 1.83 8.18 -15.89
CA LEU A 183 2.54 8.90 -14.84
C LEU A 183 1.54 9.80 -14.12
N THR A 184 1.43 9.65 -12.79
CA THR A 184 0.65 10.57 -11.96
C THR A 184 1.43 10.97 -10.72
N THR A 185 0.91 11.94 -9.98
CA THR A 185 1.53 12.47 -8.76
C THR A 185 0.50 12.47 -7.64
N ILE A 186 0.85 11.86 -6.50
CA ILE A 186 0.09 11.92 -5.26
C ILE A 186 0.91 12.65 -4.20
N GLY A 187 0.54 13.90 -3.93
CA GLY A 187 1.32 14.78 -3.06
C GLY A 187 2.75 14.99 -3.58
N PRO A 188 3.80 14.73 -2.78
CA PRO A 188 5.19 14.87 -3.21
C PRO A 188 5.73 13.62 -3.95
N LEU A 189 4.89 12.61 -4.23
CA LEU A 189 5.33 11.35 -4.79
C LEU A 189 4.86 11.18 -6.23
N GLN A 190 5.78 10.80 -7.09
CA GLN A 190 5.47 10.38 -8.45
C GLN A 190 5.21 8.88 -8.47
N VAL A 191 4.16 8.47 -9.18
CA VAL A 191 3.79 7.06 -9.30
C VAL A 191 3.52 6.72 -10.77
N ILE A 192 3.76 5.46 -11.14
CA ILE A 192 3.41 4.93 -12.46
C ILE A 192 2.29 3.91 -12.27
N GLU A 193 1.13 4.18 -12.85
CA GLU A 193 0.10 3.17 -13.03
C GLU A 193 0.42 2.38 -14.29
N TYR A 194 0.25 1.06 -14.25
CA TYR A 194 0.51 0.22 -15.40
C TYR A 194 -0.48 -0.92 -15.54
N SER A 195 -0.61 -1.41 -16.76
CA SER A 195 -1.25 -2.67 -17.11
C SER A 195 -0.51 -3.33 -18.28
N PHE A 196 -0.57 -4.66 -18.38
CA PHE A 196 -0.17 -5.39 -19.58
C PHE A 196 -0.80 -6.79 -19.64
N ASP A 197 -0.81 -7.38 -20.83
CA ASP A 197 -1.39 -8.69 -21.07
C ASP A 197 -0.43 -9.81 -20.67
N LYS A 198 -0.94 -10.77 -19.92
CA LYS A 198 -0.26 -12.02 -19.55
C LYS A 198 -0.80 -13.20 -20.35
N PRO A 199 -0.01 -14.29 -20.47
CA PRO A 199 -0.52 -15.54 -21.05
C PRO A 199 -1.82 -15.99 -20.38
N LEU A 200 -2.66 -16.68 -21.16
CA LEU A 200 -3.98 -17.19 -20.75
C LEU A 200 -5.00 -16.08 -20.45
N GLU A 201 -5.01 -15.02 -21.26
CA GLU A 201 -5.99 -13.91 -21.18
C GLU A 201 -6.06 -13.24 -19.81
N LYS A 202 -4.96 -13.25 -19.07
CA LYS A 202 -4.85 -12.58 -17.78
C LYS A 202 -4.30 -11.19 -17.99
N VAL A 203 -4.66 -10.25 -17.13
CA VAL A 203 -4.04 -8.93 -17.08
C VAL A 203 -3.26 -8.81 -15.77
N GLU A 204 -2.06 -8.23 -15.86
CA GLU A 204 -1.38 -7.69 -14.70
C GLU A 204 -1.54 -6.18 -14.67
N LEU A 205 -1.89 -5.63 -13.50
CA LEU A 205 -1.96 -4.20 -13.26
C LEU A 205 -1.36 -3.83 -11.91
N GLY A 206 -0.87 -2.60 -11.78
CA GLY A 206 -0.22 -2.17 -10.56
C GLY A 206 0.12 -0.68 -10.51
N ILE A 207 0.59 -0.26 -9.32
CA ILE A 207 1.10 1.09 -9.06
C ILE A 207 2.55 0.98 -8.61
N ILE A 208 3.45 1.65 -9.32
CA ILE A 208 4.86 1.78 -8.96
C ILE A 208 5.07 3.11 -8.24
N TYR A 209 5.37 3.03 -6.95
CA TYR A 209 5.73 4.17 -6.12
C TYR A 209 7.22 4.48 -6.25
N LEU A 210 7.59 5.68 -6.71
CA LEU A 210 8.97 6.04 -7.03
C LEU A 210 9.62 6.86 -5.91
N PHE A 211 10.61 6.28 -5.25
CA PHE A 211 11.35 6.94 -4.18
C PHE A 211 12.79 7.22 -4.58
N ARG A 212 13.36 8.32 -4.10
CA ARG A 212 14.81 8.56 -4.20
C ARG A 212 15.53 7.79 -3.08
N GLU A 213 16.46 6.93 -3.45
CA GLU A 213 17.34 6.23 -2.50
C GLU A 213 18.64 7.02 -2.27
N ARG A 214 19.22 7.57 -3.34
CA ARG A 214 20.42 8.42 -3.34
C ARG A 214 20.35 9.40 -4.50
N ARG A 215 21.28 10.36 -4.57
CA ARG A 215 21.35 11.44 -5.58
C ARG A 215 21.03 11.04 -7.04
N ARG A 216 21.38 9.82 -7.47
CA ARG A 216 21.15 9.32 -8.84
C ARG A 216 20.50 7.93 -8.89
N LYS A 217 19.95 7.46 -7.78
CA LYS A 217 19.35 6.14 -7.68
C LYS A 217 17.97 6.24 -7.06
N TYR A 218 16.99 5.72 -7.78
CA TYR A 218 15.61 5.65 -7.39
C TYR A 218 15.20 4.19 -7.24
N LYS A 219 14.21 3.96 -6.37
CA LYS A 219 13.64 2.67 -6.07
C LYS A 219 12.14 2.75 -6.33
N GLY A 220 11.63 1.87 -7.18
CA GLY A 220 10.21 1.68 -7.39
C GLY A 220 9.72 0.54 -6.50
N LEU A 221 8.70 0.80 -5.68
CA LEU A 221 8.02 -0.22 -4.89
C LEU A 221 6.64 -0.48 -5.52
N PHE A 222 6.29 -1.73 -5.75
CA PHE A 222 4.97 -2.07 -6.29
C PHE A 222 4.51 -3.48 -5.90
N TYR A 223 3.22 -3.72 -6.10
CA TYR A 223 2.52 -4.91 -5.68
C TYR A 223 1.60 -5.36 -6.82
N PRO A 224 2.14 -6.08 -7.82
CA PRO A 224 1.38 -6.48 -9.00
C PRO A 224 0.14 -7.28 -8.62
N VAL A 225 -1.00 -6.87 -9.16
CA VAL A 225 -2.25 -7.63 -9.12
C VAL A 225 -2.39 -8.34 -10.44
N VAL A 226 -2.58 -9.66 -10.38
CA VAL A 226 -2.97 -10.47 -11.55
C VAL A 226 -4.44 -10.81 -11.39
N ASP A 227 -5.18 -10.79 -12.49
CA ASP A 227 -6.59 -11.21 -12.52
C ASP A 227 -6.74 -12.74 -12.33
N ASP A 228 -6.39 -13.21 -11.13
CA ASP A 228 -6.53 -14.61 -10.71
C ASP A 228 -6.66 -14.79 -9.18
N PHE A 229 -7.13 -13.75 -8.50
CA PHE A 229 -7.45 -13.73 -7.05
C PHE A 229 -6.25 -13.99 -6.11
N ARG A 230 -5.03 -14.12 -6.62
CA ARG A 230 -3.85 -14.30 -5.77
C ARG A 230 -3.50 -13.00 -5.06
N LYS A 231 -3.14 -13.12 -3.78
CA LYS A 231 -2.63 -11.98 -3.01
C LYS A 231 -1.38 -11.42 -3.68
N PRO A 232 -1.30 -10.10 -3.92
CA PRO A 232 -0.10 -9.46 -4.45
C PRO A 232 1.13 -9.68 -3.58
N SER A 233 2.27 -9.83 -4.22
CA SER A 233 3.58 -9.91 -3.57
C SER A 233 4.42 -8.68 -3.90
N SER A 234 5.26 -8.23 -2.98
CA SER A 234 6.11 -7.06 -3.22
C SER A 234 7.10 -7.34 -4.35
N LYS A 235 7.24 -6.37 -5.24
CA LYS A 235 8.30 -6.27 -6.24
C LYS A 235 8.98 -4.93 -6.08
N GLU A 236 10.28 -4.94 -6.35
CA GLU A 236 11.10 -3.74 -6.30
C GLU A 236 11.80 -3.59 -7.65
N LEU A 237 11.86 -2.37 -8.15
CA LEU A 237 12.68 -2.02 -9.31
C LEU A 237 13.70 -0.95 -8.94
N GLU A 238 14.84 -1.00 -9.63
CA GLU A 238 15.88 0.01 -9.51
C GLU A 238 15.88 0.89 -10.75
N ILE A 239 16.03 2.19 -10.53
CA ILE A 239 16.18 3.21 -11.57
C ILE A 239 17.51 3.91 -11.31
N SER A 240 18.43 3.83 -12.28
CA SER A 240 19.71 4.54 -12.23
C SER A 240 19.73 5.65 -13.26
N ILE A 241 19.96 6.87 -12.81
CA ILE A 241 20.03 8.05 -13.67
C ILE A 241 21.49 8.33 -14.02
N LYS A 242 21.79 8.54 -15.30
CA LYS A 242 23.13 8.91 -15.75
C LYS A 242 23.44 10.38 -15.50
#